data_AF-A0A6A6FUF5-F1
#
_entry.id   AF-A0A6A6FUF5-F1
#
_cell.length_a   1.000
_cell.length_b   1.000
_cell.length_c   1.000
_cell.angle_alpha   90.00
_cell.angle_beta   90.00
_cell.angle_gamma   90.00
#
_symmetry.space_group_name_H-M   'P 1'
#
loop_
_entity.id
_entity.type
_entity.pdbx_description
1 polymer ?
#
loop_
_entity_poly.entity_id
_entity_poly.type
_entity_poly.pdbx_seq_one_letter_code
_entity_poly.pdbx_strand_id
1 'polypeptide(L)'
;SKRTKPQKPKDLLAYEAATRKLQKSGVIYLSRIPPFMKPQTVRHYLVPHAPKAGLGRIFLTPEDATSHSKRVKNGGNKKKTFTDGWVEFLSKKEAQWAVEKLNGNIIGGKKGGFYHDDIWNLKYLKGFKWDHLTEQIRAENAERTARMREEVRRVRKENRAFVEDVQRGKMLEGMERKRRAKGQE
;
A
#
# COMPACT_ATOMS: atom_id res chain seq x y z
N SER A 1 53.45 -23.85 11.32
CA SER A 1 52.34 -23.83 10.35
C SER A 1 51.11 -23.18 10.99
N LYS A 2 50.75 -21.95 10.58
CA LYS A 2 49.59 -21.23 11.14
C LYS A 2 48.32 -21.79 10.50
N ARG A 3 47.51 -22.56 11.25
CA ARG A 3 46.19 -23.03 10.80
C ARG A 3 45.30 -21.83 10.52
N THR A 4 44.96 -21.59 9.26
CA THR A 4 43.95 -20.61 8.85
C THR A 4 42.57 -21.15 9.20
N LYS A 5 41.79 -20.38 9.97
CA LYS A 5 40.41 -20.75 10.31
C LYS A 5 39.54 -20.72 9.04
N PRO A 6 38.63 -21.68 8.84
CA PRO A 6 37.73 -21.67 7.68
C PRO A 6 36.84 -20.42 7.72
N GLN A 7 36.87 -19.63 6.64
CA GLN A 7 36.06 -18.42 6.51
C GLN A 7 34.61 -18.81 6.21
N LYS A 8 33.66 -18.23 6.94
CA LYS A 8 32.23 -18.42 6.65
C LYS A 8 31.90 -17.90 5.23
N PRO A 9 30.98 -18.56 4.50
CA PRO A 9 30.46 -18.07 3.22
C PRO A 9 29.95 -16.62 3.33
N LYS A 10 30.29 -15.78 2.34
CA LYS A 10 29.95 -14.34 2.31
C LYS A 10 28.44 -14.08 2.43
N ASP A 11 27.63 -14.95 1.84
CA ASP A 11 26.17 -14.82 1.83
C ASP A 11 25.56 -15.00 3.23
N LEU A 12 26.08 -15.95 4.01
CA LEU A 12 25.65 -16.15 5.40
C LEU A 12 25.99 -14.94 6.27
N LEU A 13 27.16 -14.34 6.07
CA LEU A 13 27.55 -13.13 6.80
C LEU A 13 26.65 -11.93 6.44
N ALA A 14 26.31 -11.78 5.16
CA ALA A 14 25.39 -10.73 4.71
C ALA A 14 23.98 -10.91 5.32
N TYR A 15 23.50 -12.15 5.37
CA TYR A 15 22.21 -12.49 5.99
C TYR A 15 22.20 -12.22 7.51
N GLU A 16 23.22 -12.66 8.24
CA GLU A 16 23.39 -12.38 9.68
C GLU A 16 23.46 -10.85 9.95
N ALA A 17 24.11 -10.09 9.09
CA ALA A 17 24.16 -8.63 9.21
C ALA A 17 22.79 -7.97 8.94
N ALA A 18 22.07 -8.42 7.92
CA ALA A 18 20.74 -7.91 7.58
C ALA A 18 19.72 -8.21 8.68
N THR A 19 19.70 -9.45 9.19
CA THR A 19 18.85 -9.84 10.32
C THR A 19 19.16 -9.02 11.56
N ARG A 20 20.44 -8.77 11.88
CA ARG A 20 20.82 -7.90 13.00
C ARG A 20 20.32 -6.46 12.83
N LYS A 21 20.36 -5.90 11.62
CA LYS A 21 19.80 -4.57 11.33
C LYS A 21 18.29 -4.56 11.51
N LEU A 22 17.59 -5.58 10.99
CA LEU A 22 16.15 -5.74 11.16
C LEU A 22 15.75 -5.86 12.64
N GLN A 23 16.53 -6.56 13.46
CA GLN A 23 16.25 -6.68 14.89
C GLN A 23 16.36 -5.34 15.63
N LYS A 24 17.29 -4.48 15.18
CA LYS A 24 17.47 -3.13 15.73
C LYS A 24 16.42 -2.14 15.25
N SER A 25 15.80 -2.36 14.08
CA SER A 25 14.77 -1.46 13.56
C SER A 25 13.48 -1.49 14.39
N GLY A 26 12.69 -0.43 14.28
CA GLY A 26 11.38 -0.31 14.88
C GLY A 26 10.43 0.37 13.92
N VAL A 27 9.12 0.13 14.08
CA VAL A 27 8.10 0.76 13.25
C VAL A 27 7.19 1.60 14.13
N ILE A 28 6.90 2.81 13.67
CA ILE A 28 5.89 3.71 14.24
C ILE A 28 4.69 3.72 13.31
N TYR A 29 3.50 3.64 13.89
CA TYR A 29 2.23 3.87 13.24
C TYR A 29 1.78 5.32 13.42
N LEU A 30 1.31 5.95 12.35
CA LEU A 30 0.71 7.27 12.31
C LEU A 30 -0.78 7.09 12.06
N SER A 31 -1.63 7.33 13.05
CA SER A 31 -3.07 7.07 12.92
C SER A 31 -3.82 8.14 12.11
N ARG A 32 -3.21 9.31 11.94
CA ARG A 32 -3.77 10.41 11.16
C ARG A 32 -2.64 11.14 10.45
N ILE A 33 -2.82 11.36 9.15
CA ILE A 33 -1.94 12.19 8.34
C ILE A 33 -2.63 13.51 8.02
N PRO A 34 -2.03 14.67 8.32
CA PRO A 34 -2.59 15.96 7.95
C PRO A 34 -2.87 16.07 6.44
N PRO A 35 -3.91 16.82 6.03
CA PRO A 35 -4.20 17.05 4.63
C PRO A 35 -2.96 17.53 3.89
N PHE A 36 -2.74 17.07 2.64
CA PHE A 36 -1.61 17.47 1.78
C PHE A 36 -0.22 16.98 2.20
N MET A 37 -0.09 16.33 3.35
CA MET A 37 1.19 15.81 3.80
C MET A 37 1.61 14.60 2.97
N LYS A 38 2.79 14.69 2.34
CA LYS A 38 3.38 13.62 1.53
C LYS A 38 4.35 12.78 2.37
N PRO A 39 4.67 11.54 1.95
CA PRO A 39 5.69 10.72 2.64
C PRO A 39 7.03 11.44 2.82
N GLN A 40 7.44 12.25 1.84
CA GLN A 40 8.66 13.06 1.90
C GLN A 40 8.59 14.14 3.00
N THR A 41 7.42 14.74 3.19
CA THR A 41 7.18 15.73 4.25
C THR A 41 7.21 15.08 5.63
N VAL A 42 6.57 13.91 5.79
CA VAL A 42 6.66 13.10 7.01
C VAL A 42 8.12 12.78 7.34
N ARG A 43 8.89 12.34 6.33
CA ARG A 43 10.34 12.10 6.46
C ARG A 43 11.06 13.33 6.98
N HIS A 44 10.85 14.49 6.37
CA HIS A 44 11.51 15.73 6.76
C HIS A 44 11.29 16.07 8.24
N TYR A 45 10.05 15.96 8.73
CA TYR A 45 9.74 16.24 10.13
C TYR A 45 10.28 15.19 11.11
N LEU A 46 10.36 13.91 10.71
CA LEU A 46 10.80 12.84 11.60
C LEU A 46 12.32 12.62 11.59
N VAL A 47 13.05 13.04 10.55
CA VAL A 47 14.51 12.90 10.46
C VAL A 47 15.25 13.49 11.67
N PRO A 48 14.90 14.69 12.20
CA PRO A 48 15.51 15.24 13.41
C PRO A 48 15.36 14.34 14.66
N HIS A 49 14.38 13.44 14.66
CA HIS A 49 14.13 12.51 15.77
C HIS A 49 14.83 11.15 15.60
N ALA A 50 15.59 10.97 14.52
CA ALA A 50 16.43 9.80 14.26
C ALA A 50 17.89 10.20 13.92
N PRO A 51 18.59 10.96 14.78
CA PRO A 51 19.88 11.55 14.44
C PRO A 51 21.02 10.54 14.24
N LYS A 52 20.95 9.35 14.86
CA LYS A 52 22.05 8.37 14.81
C LYS A 52 21.87 7.35 13.71
N ALA A 53 20.71 6.70 13.68
CA ALA A 53 20.46 5.63 12.71
C ALA A 53 19.68 6.13 11.49
N GLY A 54 18.82 7.14 11.65
CA GLY A 54 17.97 7.64 10.58
C GLY A 54 16.71 6.82 10.34
N LEU A 55 15.98 7.24 9.31
CA LEU A 55 14.72 6.63 8.88
C LEU A 55 14.92 5.68 7.69
N GLY A 56 14.25 4.55 7.74
CA GLY A 56 14.13 3.58 6.64
C GLY A 56 12.93 3.87 5.76
N ARG A 57 12.08 2.86 5.57
CA ARG A 57 10.94 2.92 4.67
C ARG A 57 9.76 3.70 5.27
N ILE A 58 8.96 4.34 4.42
CA ILE A 58 7.75 5.09 4.79
C ILE A 58 6.63 4.70 3.85
N PHE A 59 5.48 4.35 4.41
CA PHE A 59 4.29 3.96 3.68
C PHE A 59 3.12 4.70 4.27
N LEU A 60 2.36 5.38 3.41
CA LEU A 60 1.13 6.06 3.79
C LEU A 60 -0.01 5.43 2.98
N THR A 61 -1.08 5.04 3.65
CA THR A 61 -2.26 4.46 2.97
C THR A 61 -2.99 5.57 2.24
N PRO A 62 -3.14 5.49 0.91
CA PRO A 62 -3.93 6.47 0.18
C PRO A 62 -5.39 6.39 0.62
N GLU A 63 -6.07 7.53 0.66
CA GLU A 63 -7.52 7.57 0.83
C GLU A 63 -8.21 6.72 -0.24
N ASP A 64 -9.28 6.02 0.14
CA ASP A 64 -10.07 5.21 -0.77
C ASP A 64 -10.61 6.04 -1.96
N ALA A 65 -10.66 5.41 -3.14
CA ALA A 65 -11.07 6.09 -4.37
C ALA A 65 -12.51 6.62 -4.28
N THR A 66 -13.41 5.90 -3.62
CA THR A 66 -14.81 6.33 -3.47
C THR A 66 -14.93 7.52 -2.52
N SER A 67 -14.19 7.52 -1.42
CA SER A 67 -14.10 8.65 -0.48
C SER A 67 -13.51 9.88 -1.16
N HIS A 68 -12.44 9.68 -1.95
CA HIS A 68 -11.83 10.73 -2.74
C HIS A 68 -12.82 11.34 -3.74
N SER A 69 -13.53 10.51 -4.52
CA SER A 69 -14.53 10.98 -5.49
C SER A 69 -15.69 11.73 -4.81
N LYS A 70 -16.19 11.23 -3.67
CA LYS A 70 -17.22 11.91 -2.88
C LYS A 70 -16.75 13.28 -2.40
N ARG A 71 -15.54 13.36 -1.85
CA ARG A 71 -14.95 14.61 -1.38
C ARG A 71 -14.79 15.63 -2.51
N VAL A 72 -14.27 15.20 -3.66
CA VAL A 72 -14.10 16.09 -4.83
C VAL A 72 -15.45 16.55 -5.36
N LYS A 73 -16.45 15.65 -5.43
CA LYS A 73 -17.83 16.00 -5.84
C LYS A 73 -18.46 17.05 -4.91
N ASN A 74 -18.18 16.96 -3.61
CA ASN A 74 -18.68 17.90 -2.61
C ASN A 74 -17.88 19.21 -2.52
N GLY A 75 -17.05 19.54 -3.51
CA GLY A 75 -16.25 20.76 -3.55
C GLY A 75 -14.99 20.74 -2.68
N GLY A 76 -14.64 19.58 -2.10
CA GLY A 76 -13.43 19.41 -1.33
C GLY A 76 -12.16 19.36 -2.20
N ASN A 77 -11.02 19.35 -1.53
CA ASN A 77 -9.72 19.38 -2.18
C ASN A 77 -9.46 18.14 -3.08
N LYS A 78 -8.84 18.38 -4.25
CA LYS A 78 -8.48 17.36 -5.25
C LYS A 78 -7.13 16.69 -5.02
N LYS A 79 -6.27 17.20 -4.14
CA LYS A 79 -4.94 16.60 -3.91
C LYS A 79 -5.06 15.26 -3.17
N LYS A 80 -4.11 14.37 -3.41
CA LYS A 80 -4.01 13.07 -2.72
C LYS A 80 -3.85 13.28 -1.22
N THR A 81 -4.56 12.45 -0.49
CA THR A 81 -4.64 12.43 0.98
C THR A 81 -4.41 11.01 1.43
N PHE A 82 -3.90 10.91 2.66
CA PHE A 82 -3.57 9.65 3.27
C PHE A 82 -4.33 9.53 4.58
N THR A 83 -4.81 8.33 4.90
CA THR A 83 -5.57 8.09 6.12
C THR A 83 -4.61 7.90 7.30
N ASP A 84 -3.67 7.00 7.13
CA ASP A 84 -2.71 6.56 8.14
C ASP A 84 -1.38 6.18 7.47
N GLY A 85 -0.41 5.76 8.28
CA GLY A 85 0.89 5.39 7.76
C GLY A 85 1.80 4.67 8.74
N TRP A 86 2.89 4.12 8.19
CA TRP A 86 3.94 3.44 8.93
C TRP A 86 5.29 4.02 8.54
N VAL A 87 6.12 4.27 9.55
CA VAL A 87 7.49 4.78 9.39
C VAL A 87 8.44 3.82 10.08
N GLU A 88 9.40 3.30 9.31
CA GLU A 88 10.48 2.49 9.84
C GLU A 88 11.62 3.39 10.32
N PHE A 89 11.98 3.21 11.59
CA PHE A 89 13.20 3.74 12.18
C PHE A 89 14.26 2.65 12.17
N LEU A 90 15.49 2.98 11.79
CA LEU A 90 16.59 2.01 11.81
C LEU A 90 17.02 1.64 13.25
N SER A 91 16.56 2.40 14.24
CA SER A 91 16.73 2.13 15.68
C SER A 91 15.39 2.17 16.42
N LYS A 92 15.01 1.05 17.06
CA LYS A 92 13.81 0.95 17.89
C LYS A 92 13.83 1.87 19.12
N LYS A 93 15.02 2.22 19.60
CA LYS A 93 15.19 3.17 20.72
C LYS A 93 14.81 4.59 20.28
N GLU A 94 15.30 5.01 19.12
CA GLU A 94 14.94 6.31 18.53
C GLU A 94 13.45 6.34 18.17
N ALA A 95 12.89 5.21 17.71
CA ALA A 95 11.46 5.10 17.45
C ALA A 95 10.61 5.34 18.71
N GLN A 96 10.94 4.68 19.82
CA GLN A 96 10.23 4.85 21.10
C GLN A 96 10.34 6.28 21.61
N TRP A 97 11.54 6.84 21.61
CA TRP A 97 11.78 8.22 22.02
C TRP A 97 11.04 9.25 21.15
N ALA A 98 11.00 9.02 19.83
CA ALA A 98 10.25 9.88 18.92
C ALA A 98 8.76 9.86 19.23
N VAL A 99 8.17 8.69 19.50
CA VAL A 99 6.75 8.60 19.90
C VAL A 99 6.52 9.31 21.23
N GLU A 100 7.33 9.06 22.24
CA GLU A 100 7.19 9.68 23.56
C GLU A 100 7.28 11.21 23.48
N LYS A 101 8.19 11.73 22.66
CA LYS A 101 8.39 13.18 22.50
C LYS A 101 7.34 13.85 21.63
N LEU A 102 6.89 13.20 20.56
CA LEU A 102 6.04 13.84 19.55
C LEU A 102 4.56 13.58 19.75
N ASN A 103 4.18 12.39 20.22
CA ASN A 103 2.77 12.03 20.31
C ASN A 103 1.99 12.99 21.21
N GLY A 104 0.86 13.49 20.72
CA GLY A 104 0.02 14.46 21.42
C GLY A 104 0.52 15.91 21.34
N ASN A 105 1.71 16.15 20.78
CA ASN A 105 2.23 17.50 20.57
C ASN A 105 1.94 17.98 19.14
N ILE A 106 1.89 19.30 18.99
CA ILE A 106 1.76 19.92 17.66
C ILE A 106 3.01 19.63 16.81
N ILE A 107 2.85 19.55 15.49
CA ILE A 107 3.96 19.37 14.55
C ILE A 107 4.90 20.58 14.61
N GLY A 108 4.33 21.78 14.78
CA GLY A 108 5.08 23.01 14.97
C GLY A 108 5.84 23.47 13.73
N GLY A 109 6.97 24.13 13.94
CA GLY A 109 7.75 24.80 12.89
C GLY A 109 7.46 26.30 12.82
N LYS A 110 7.53 26.88 11.62
CA LYS A 110 7.28 28.33 11.43
C LYS A 110 5.81 28.64 11.75
N LYS A 111 5.56 29.65 12.59
CA LYS A 111 4.22 30.17 12.88
C LYS A 111 3.50 30.55 11.58
N GLY A 112 2.27 30.08 11.41
CA GLY A 112 1.49 30.22 10.16
C GLY A 112 1.88 29.24 9.05
N GLY A 113 2.77 28.28 9.34
CA GLY A 113 3.08 27.17 8.45
C GLY A 113 1.90 26.21 8.31
N PHE A 114 1.83 25.51 7.18
CA PHE A 114 0.68 24.69 6.80
C PHE A 114 0.29 23.63 7.83
N TYR A 115 1.28 23.03 8.50
CA TYR A 115 1.09 21.95 9.46
C TYR A 115 1.31 22.38 10.92
N HIS A 116 1.48 23.67 11.18
CA HIS A 116 1.97 24.16 12.48
C HIS A 116 1.11 23.67 13.66
N ASP A 117 -0.21 23.78 13.52
CA ASP A 117 -1.19 23.47 14.56
C ASP A 117 -1.73 22.04 14.49
N ASP A 118 -1.30 21.24 13.50
CA ASP A 118 -1.65 19.82 13.44
C ASP A 118 -1.00 19.07 14.60
N ILE A 119 -1.67 18.04 15.12
CA ILE A 119 -1.17 17.22 16.24
C ILE A 119 -0.65 15.88 15.72
N TRP A 120 0.54 15.49 16.20
CA TRP A 120 1.09 14.16 15.97
C TRP A 120 0.28 13.10 16.72
N ASN A 121 -0.20 12.09 16.00
CA ASN A 121 -0.78 10.88 16.58
C ASN A 121 0.07 9.67 16.18
N LEU A 122 0.95 9.26 17.09
CA LEU A 122 1.98 8.26 16.85
C LEU A 122 1.84 7.10 17.83
N LYS A 123 2.08 5.87 17.37
CA LYS A 123 2.14 4.68 18.20
C LYS A 123 3.33 3.81 17.82
N TYR A 124 4.19 3.50 18.79
CA TYR A 124 5.26 2.54 18.58
C TYR A 124 4.69 1.12 18.56
N LEU A 125 5.05 0.33 17.55
CA LEU A 125 4.56 -1.05 17.40
C LEU A 125 5.62 -2.04 17.92
N LYS A 126 5.46 -2.49 19.16
CA LYS A 126 6.38 -3.48 19.77
C LYS A 126 6.29 -4.82 19.05
N GLY A 127 7.45 -5.39 18.68
CA GLY A 127 7.54 -6.67 17.98
C GLY A 127 7.15 -6.63 16.50
N PHE A 128 6.60 -5.51 16.02
CA PHE A 128 6.24 -5.35 14.62
C PHE A 128 7.45 -4.90 13.80
N LYS A 129 7.61 -5.50 12.62
CA LYS A 129 8.65 -5.18 11.64
C LYS A 129 8.01 -4.79 10.33
N TRP A 130 8.74 -3.99 9.56
CA TRP A 130 8.25 -3.54 8.26
C TRP A 130 7.84 -4.69 7.34
N ASP A 131 8.57 -5.81 7.41
CA ASP A 131 8.30 -6.93 6.51
C ASP A 131 6.91 -7.53 6.77
N HIS A 132 6.42 -7.53 8.02
CA HIS A 132 5.04 -7.94 8.35
C HIS A 132 4.00 -7.04 7.65
N LEU A 133 4.23 -5.72 7.59
CA LEU A 133 3.36 -4.80 6.87
C LEU A 133 3.33 -5.15 5.37
N THR A 134 4.51 -5.32 4.76
CA THR A 134 4.59 -5.61 3.33
C THR A 134 4.04 -6.98 2.97
N GLU A 135 4.19 -7.96 3.85
CA GLU A 135 3.63 -9.29 3.68
C GLU A 135 2.10 -9.24 3.68
N GLN A 136 1.50 -8.56 4.66
CA GLN A 136 0.06 -8.35 4.71
C GLN A 136 -0.47 -7.62 3.46
N ILE A 137 0.16 -6.50 3.07
CA ILE A 137 -0.23 -5.75 1.86
C ILE A 137 -0.10 -6.60 0.61
N ARG A 138 0.96 -7.41 0.48
CA ARG A 138 1.17 -8.30 -0.67
C ARG A 138 0.11 -9.40 -0.73
N ALA A 139 -0.21 -10.01 0.41
CA ALA A 139 -1.24 -11.04 0.50
C ALA A 139 -2.61 -10.47 0.09
N GLU A 140 -3.00 -9.32 0.65
CA GLU A 140 -4.27 -8.66 0.31
C GLU A 140 -4.34 -8.27 -1.16
N ASN A 141 -3.27 -7.68 -1.70
CA ASN A 141 -3.22 -7.30 -3.12
C ASN A 141 -3.27 -8.53 -4.04
N ALA A 142 -2.62 -9.63 -3.67
CA ALA A 142 -2.65 -10.87 -4.43
C ALA A 142 -4.05 -11.47 -4.45
N GLU A 143 -4.73 -11.52 -3.30
CA GLU A 143 -6.11 -11.99 -3.18
C GLU A 143 -7.07 -11.11 -3.99
N ARG A 144 -6.98 -9.78 -3.85
CA ARG A 144 -7.80 -8.84 -4.62
C ARG A 144 -7.60 -9.01 -6.13
N THR A 145 -6.37 -9.18 -6.57
CA THR A 145 -6.03 -9.39 -7.99
C THR A 145 -6.56 -10.74 -8.48
N ALA A 146 -6.49 -11.80 -7.67
CA ALA A 146 -7.02 -13.11 -8.01
C ALA A 146 -8.55 -13.07 -8.18
N ARG A 147 -9.28 -12.50 -7.21
CA ARG A 147 -10.73 -12.32 -7.28
C ARG A 147 -11.16 -11.54 -8.52
N MET A 148 -10.49 -10.42 -8.82
CA MET A 148 -10.77 -9.62 -10.01
C MET A 148 -10.51 -10.40 -11.31
N ARG A 149 -9.44 -11.19 -11.38
CA ARG A 149 -9.16 -12.03 -12.56
C ARG A 149 -10.21 -13.11 -12.76
N GLU A 150 -10.70 -13.72 -11.68
CA GLU A 150 -11.76 -14.72 -11.75
C GLU A 150 -13.09 -14.10 -12.22
N GLU A 151 -13.43 -12.92 -11.72
CA GLU A 151 -14.62 -12.18 -12.17
C GLU A 151 -14.54 -11.83 -13.66
N VAL A 152 -13.40 -11.27 -14.10
CA VAL A 152 -13.16 -11.00 -15.53
C VAL A 152 -13.26 -12.27 -16.36
N ARG A 153 -12.74 -13.40 -15.87
CA ARG A 153 -12.85 -14.70 -16.54
C ARG A 153 -14.30 -15.16 -16.65
N ARG A 154 -15.09 -15.02 -15.59
CA ARG A 154 -16.52 -15.37 -15.56
C ARG A 154 -17.30 -14.52 -16.58
N VAL A 155 -17.15 -13.19 -16.52
CA VAL A 155 -17.81 -12.25 -17.44
C VAL A 155 -17.40 -12.51 -18.89
N ARG A 156 -16.12 -12.80 -19.16
CA ARG A 156 -15.67 -13.17 -20.51
C ARG A 156 -16.30 -14.46 -21.03
N LYS A 157 -16.45 -15.47 -20.17
CA LYS A 157 -17.11 -16.73 -20.53
C LYS A 157 -18.59 -16.51 -20.83
N GLU A 158 -19.28 -15.75 -19.98
CA GLU A 158 -20.69 -15.38 -20.16
C GLU A 158 -20.90 -14.58 -21.45
N ASN A 159 -20.07 -13.56 -21.70
CA ASN A 159 -20.13 -12.77 -22.93
C ASN A 159 -19.86 -13.62 -24.18
N ARG A 160 -18.91 -14.55 -24.13
CA ARG A 160 -18.64 -15.46 -25.25
C ARG A 160 -19.87 -16.34 -25.53
N ALA A 161 -20.44 -16.97 -24.49
CA ALA A 161 -21.62 -17.80 -24.63
C ALA A 161 -22.81 -17.01 -25.22
N PHE A 162 -23.03 -15.79 -24.73
CA PHE A 162 -24.07 -14.91 -25.26
C PHE A 162 -23.88 -14.59 -26.76
N VAL A 163 -22.64 -14.28 -27.19
CA VAL A 163 -22.35 -14.02 -28.60
C VAL A 163 -22.59 -15.26 -29.47
N GLU A 164 -22.19 -16.44 -29.00
CA GLU A 164 -22.43 -17.72 -29.69
C GLU A 164 -23.93 -18.01 -29.83
N ASP A 165 -24.72 -17.78 -28.78
CA ASP A 165 -26.17 -17.98 -28.80
C ASP A 165 -26.88 -17.01 -29.75
N VAL A 166 -26.47 -15.74 -29.76
CA VAL A 166 -26.99 -14.74 -30.72
C VAL A 166 -26.66 -15.13 -32.16
N GLN A 167 -25.45 -15.62 -32.42
CA GLN A 167 -25.06 -16.09 -33.76
C GLN A 167 -25.88 -17.30 -34.19
N ARG A 168 -26.09 -18.28 -33.29
CA ARG A 168 -26.96 -19.44 -33.56
C ARG A 168 -28.39 -19.02 -33.85
N GLY A 169 -28.96 -18.12 -33.06
CA GLY A 169 -30.31 -17.57 -33.29
C GLY A 169 -30.46 -16.96 -34.68
N LYS A 170 -29.51 -16.11 -35.10
CA LYS A 170 -29.51 -15.53 -36.45
C LYS A 170 -29.39 -16.57 -37.57
N MET A 171 -28.59 -17.63 -37.37
CA MET A 171 -28.47 -18.71 -38.35
C MET A 171 -29.77 -19.49 -38.51
N LEU A 172 -30.42 -19.85 -37.39
CA LEU A 172 -31.69 -20.57 -37.40
C LEU A 172 -32.79 -19.75 -38.08
N GLU A 173 -32.90 -18.46 -37.74
CA GLU A 173 -33.85 -17.53 -38.39
C GLU A 173 -33.59 -17.43 -39.91
N GLY A 174 -32.33 -17.33 -40.31
CA GLY A 174 -31.94 -17.32 -41.73
C GLY A 174 -32.28 -18.62 -42.46
N MET A 175 -32.14 -19.78 -41.81
CA MET A 175 -32.52 -21.08 -42.37
C MET A 175 -34.03 -21.22 -42.50
N GLU A 176 -34.81 -20.80 -41.50
CA GLU A 176 -36.27 -20.79 -41.56
C GLU A 176 -36.78 -19.90 -42.69
N ARG A 177 -36.23 -18.69 -42.83
CA ARG A 177 -36.60 -17.77 -43.91
C ARG A 177 -36.34 -18.37 -45.29
N LYS A 178 -35.20 -19.06 -45.48
CA LYS A 178 -34.88 -19.77 -46.74
C LYS A 178 -35.82 -20.95 -47.00
N ARG A 179 -36.20 -21.71 -45.97
CA ARG A 179 -37.17 -22.82 -46.08
C ARG A 179 -38.56 -22.31 -46.47
N ARG A 180 -39.05 -21.24 -45.84
CA ARG A 180 -40.35 -20.62 -46.18
C ARG A 180 -40.38 -20.11 -47.62
N ALA A 181 -39.27 -19.52 -48.11
CA ALA A 181 -39.17 -19.06 -49.49
C ALA A 181 -39.20 -20.19 -50.53
N LYS A 182 -38.70 -21.40 -50.20
CA LYS A 182 -38.73 -22.57 -51.10
C LYS A 182 -40.02 -23.39 -51.06
N GLY A 183 -40.84 -23.24 -50.01
CA GLY A 183 -42.14 -23.91 -49.91
C GLY A 183 -43.30 -23.10 -50.51
N GLN A 184 -43.00 -21.96 -51.15
CA GLN A 184 -43.95 -21.11 -51.86
C GLN A 184 -43.81 -21.22 -53.40
N GLU A 185 -42.99 -22.15 -53.89
CA GLU A 185 -42.99 -22.67 -55.27
C GLU A 185 -43.78 -23.98 -55.31
#